data_AF-A0A6A8MGT5-F1
#
_entry.id   AF-A0A6A8MGT5-F1
#
_cell.length_a   1.000
_cell.length_b   1.000
_cell.length_c   1.000
_cell.angle_alpha   90.00
_cell.angle_beta   90.00
_cell.angle_gamma   90.00
#
_symmetry.space_group_name_H-M   'P 1'
#
loop_
_entity.id
_entity.type
_entity.pdbx_description
1 polymer ?
#
loop_
_entity_poly.entity_id
_entity_poly.type
_entity_poly.pdbx_seq_one_letter_code
_entity_poly.pdbx_strand_id
1 'polypeptide(L)'
;MVDLIQKHGEAILDRPQQKYTADFKLAAIDRVLLGGEALRQVSLDLGLTNQGILANWLRSFKENGYTVITKKKGRPPKNAQKQGQTTDQRAGRAGKETYSRACIHKKIGGLNSRTEEPRKEELARAITELRQELRLSVKYIIDVINADPGLPHISRSNYYYQTHKPDKDSGNQKLMDRIKEIYLEHSQRYGYRRIYGQLRREGYEINHKKVQRLMQKMGLFGISIRKRRKYSSYYGVQGKIKPDLIKRNFYAIIPDRHWFTDVTEFHLKDQKLYLSPIIDGCTQEIISYNISKHPDLKQVMTMLDDAFEKHPALNGLIFHSDRGWQYQHYAYQAALANRGIDQSMSRLGNSLDDGLMEGFFGILKREMFYGQEHKYKDLNELEQAIHKYIDYYNNVRIKTGRKNMTPIEYRNHVLTTLTA
;
A
#
# COMPACT_ATOMS: atom_id res chain seq x y z
N MET A 1 -53.21 23.41 -9.50
CA MET A 1 -52.76 24.04 -10.76
C MET A 1 -53.86 23.89 -11.80
N VAL A 2 -54.37 22.67 -12.03
CA VAL A 2 -55.55 22.40 -12.88
C VAL A 2 -56.77 23.27 -12.51
N ASP A 3 -57.16 23.29 -11.22
CA ASP A 3 -58.28 24.12 -10.72
C ASP A 3 -58.10 25.64 -10.95
N LEU A 4 -56.85 26.10 -11.02
CA LEU A 4 -56.51 27.52 -11.23
C LEU A 4 -56.68 27.91 -12.70
N ILE A 5 -56.24 27.02 -13.60
CA ILE A 5 -56.36 27.17 -15.06
C ILE A 5 -57.82 27.12 -15.49
N GLN A 6 -58.61 26.20 -14.92
CA GLN A 6 -60.05 26.10 -15.20
C GLN A 6 -60.81 27.38 -14.82
N LYS A 7 -60.38 28.08 -13.75
CA LYS A 7 -61.08 29.26 -13.23
C LYS A 7 -60.63 30.59 -13.84
N HIS A 8 -59.34 30.72 -14.18
CA HIS A 8 -58.76 32.00 -14.64
C HIS A 8 -58.11 31.93 -16.03
N GLY A 9 -58.19 30.78 -16.70
CA GLY A 9 -57.57 30.54 -18.01
C GLY A 9 -56.06 30.28 -17.93
N GLU A 10 -55.48 29.80 -19.03
CA GLU A 10 -54.04 29.45 -19.13
C GLU A 10 -53.11 30.66 -18.94
N ALA A 11 -53.58 31.86 -19.30
CA ALA A 11 -52.84 33.12 -19.20
C ALA A 11 -52.41 33.50 -17.77
N ILE A 12 -52.93 32.83 -16.73
CA ILE A 12 -52.50 33.07 -15.35
C ILE A 12 -51.12 32.47 -15.02
N LEU A 13 -50.65 31.51 -15.81
CA LEU A 13 -49.35 30.85 -15.62
C LEU A 13 -48.17 31.72 -16.10
N ASP A 14 -48.42 32.62 -17.05
CA ASP A 14 -47.37 33.47 -17.67
C ASP A 14 -47.19 34.83 -16.98
N ARG A 15 -47.84 35.06 -15.83
CA ARG A 15 -47.76 36.35 -15.14
C ARG A 15 -46.40 36.56 -14.47
N PRO A 16 -45.71 37.69 -14.70
CA PRO A 16 -44.48 38.03 -13.98
C PRO A 16 -44.74 38.19 -12.47
N GLN A 17 -43.67 38.11 -11.67
CA GLN A 17 -43.72 38.13 -10.19
C GLN A 17 -44.62 39.26 -9.64
N GLN A 18 -45.85 38.90 -9.27
CA GLN A 18 -46.91 39.87 -8.94
C GLN A 18 -46.67 40.49 -7.57
N LYS A 19 -46.70 41.83 -7.49
CA LYS A 19 -46.63 42.57 -6.23
C LYS A 19 -48.04 42.80 -5.70
N TYR A 20 -48.32 42.29 -4.51
CA TYR A 20 -49.60 42.47 -3.83
C TYR A 20 -49.52 43.65 -2.85
N THR A 21 -50.49 44.56 -2.92
CA THR A 21 -50.63 45.71 -2.01
C THR A 21 -50.96 45.24 -0.58
N ALA A 22 -50.77 46.12 0.41
CA ALA A 22 -51.11 45.80 1.80
C ALA A 22 -52.60 45.50 1.96
N ASP A 23 -53.45 46.32 1.34
CA ASP A 23 -54.91 46.20 1.40
C ASP A 23 -55.40 44.90 0.77
N PHE A 24 -54.80 44.47 -0.35
CA PHE A 24 -55.10 43.19 -0.97
C PHE A 24 -54.76 42.01 -0.06
N LYS A 25 -53.64 42.09 0.66
CA LYS A 25 -53.24 41.04 1.62
C LYS A 25 -54.16 41.00 2.82
N LEU A 26 -54.55 42.16 3.36
CA LEU A 26 -55.51 42.26 4.46
C LEU A 26 -56.85 41.64 4.07
N ALA A 27 -57.43 42.06 2.94
CA ALA A 27 -58.69 41.51 2.45
C ALA A 27 -58.65 39.98 2.25
N ALA A 28 -57.54 39.45 1.74
CA ALA A 28 -57.35 38.01 1.59
C ALA A 28 -57.23 37.26 2.93
N ILE A 29 -56.57 37.88 3.92
CA ILE A 29 -56.43 37.34 5.28
C ILE A 29 -57.79 37.37 6.01
N ASP A 30 -58.54 38.46 5.88
CA ASP A 30 -59.83 38.65 6.55
C ASP A 30 -60.88 37.64 6.07
N ARG A 31 -60.90 37.30 4.77
CA ARG A 31 -61.76 36.21 4.25
C ARG A 31 -61.52 34.87 4.96
N VAL A 32 -60.27 34.59 5.35
CA VAL A 32 -59.92 33.34 6.04
C VAL A 32 -60.14 33.44 7.55
N LEU A 33 -59.74 34.56 8.19
CA LEU A 33 -59.78 34.70 9.64
C LEU A 33 -61.15 35.13 10.19
N LEU A 34 -61.83 36.05 9.49
CA LEU A 34 -63.14 36.58 9.89
C LEU A 34 -64.27 35.91 9.11
N GLY A 35 -64.06 35.64 7.82
CA GLY A 35 -65.04 35.00 6.95
C GLY A 35 -65.13 33.47 7.08
N GLY A 36 -64.18 32.83 7.77
CA GLY A 36 -64.15 31.38 7.97
C GLY A 36 -63.94 30.55 6.68
N GLU A 37 -63.55 31.20 5.58
CA GLU A 37 -63.40 30.53 4.29
C GLU A 37 -62.15 29.63 4.25
N ALA A 38 -62.25 28.52 3.52
CA ALA A 38 -61.12 27.60 3.35
C ALA A 38 -59.97 28.28 2.59
N LEU A 39 -58.75 28.22 3.15
CA LEU A 39 -57.54 28.84 2.59
C LEU A 39 -57.29 28.48 1.12
N ARG A 40 -57.57 27.23 0.74
CA ARG A 40 -57.42 26.73 -0.64
C ARG A 40 -58.42 27.40 -1.58
N GLN A 41 -59.65 27.61 -1.13
CA GLN A 41 -60.70 28.26 -1.92
C GLN A 41 -60.38 29.74 -2.12
N VAL A 42 -60.00 30.45 -1.06
CA VAL A 42 -59.61 31.87 -1.14
C VAL A 42 -58.39 32.06 -2.05
N SER A 43 -57.41 31.15 -2.01
CA SER A 43 -56.25 31.21 -2.90
C SER A 43 -56.61 30.99 -4.37
N LEU A 44 -57.57 30.10 -4.66
CA LEU A 44 -58.06 29.86 -6.02
C LEU A 44 -58.91 31.03 -6.53
N ASP A 45 -59.78 31.58 -5.69
CA ASP A 45 -60.62 32.73 -6.03
C ASP A 45 -59.78 33.96 -6.37
N LEU A 46 -58.73 34.22 -5.59
CA LEU A 46 -57.83 35.36 -5.79
C LEU A 46 -56.76 35.12 -6.86
N GLY A 47 -56.72 33.94 -7.49
CA GLY A 47 -55.77 33.64 -8.56
C GLY A 47 -54.31 33.57 -8.11
N LEU A 48 -54.05 33.16 -6.86
CA LEU A 48 -52.68 33.05 -6.34
C LEU A 48 -51.97 31.84 -6.95
N THR A 49 -50.88 32.09 -7.68
CA THR A 49 -50.14 31.06 -8.45
C THR A 49 -49.49 29.97 -7.59
N ASN A 50 -49.22 30.26 -6.31
CA ASN A 50 -48.67 29.30 -5.35
C ASN A 50 -49.54 29.25 -4.09
N GLN A 51 -50.00 28.05 -3.73
CA GLN A 51 -50.85 27.79 -2.56
C GLN A 51 -50.21 28.19 -1.22
N GLY A 52 -48.88 28.28 -1.16
CA GLY A 52 -48.14 28.75 0.00
C GLY A 52 -48.15 30.27 0.20
N ILE A 53 -48.61 31.08 -0.78
CA ILE A 53 -48.58 32.55 -0.69
C ILE A 53 -49.49 33.05 0.44
N LEU A 54 -50.76 32.65 0.44
CA LEU A 54 -51.73 33.07 1.47
C LEU A 54 -51.38 32.49 2.85
N ALA A 55 -50.90 31.25 2.90
CA ALA A 55 -50.44 30.63 4.13
C ALA A 55 -49.26 31.39 4.77
N ASN A 56 -48.31 31.88 3.95
CA ASN A 56 -47.21 32.69 4.42
C ASN A 56 -47.66 34.09 4.89
N TRP A 57 -48.68 34.67 4.25
CA TRP A 57 -49.26 35.94 4.71
C TRP A 57 -49.94 35.78 6.07
N LEU A 58 -50.76 34.73 6.25
CA LEU A 58 -51.40 34.41 7.53
C LEU A 58 -50.39 34.15 8.65
N ARG A 59 -49.32 33.39 8.35
CA ARG A 59 -48.23 33.17 9.32
C ARG A 59 -47.55 34.48 9.71
N SER A 60 -47.16 35.28 8.72
CA SER A 60 -46.55 36.59 8.96
C SER A 60 -47.49 37.53 9.72
N PHE A 61 -48.80 37.47 9.49
CA PHE A 61 -49.78 38.31 10.17
C PHE A 61 -49.93 37.93 11.64
N LYS A 62 -49.97 36.63 11.95
CA LYS A 62 -50.00 36.11 13.33
C LYS A 62 -48.70 36.40 14.09
N GLU A 63 -47.54 36.16 13.47
CA GLU A 63 -46.22 36.37 14.08
C GLU A 63 -45.92 37.85 14.39
N ASN A 64 -46.51 38.79 13.64
CA ASN A 64 -46.29 40.23 13.82
C ASN A 64 -47.50 40.95 14.46
N GLY A 65 -48.33 40.24 15.22
CA GLY A 65 -49.41 40.83 16.02
C GLY A 65 -50.47 41.53 15.18
N TYR A 66 -50.97 40.89 14.12
CA TYR A 66 -52.04 41.40 13.25
C TYR A 66 -51.67 42.68 12.46
N THR A 67 -50.37 42.87 12.19
CA THR A 67 -49.87 43.94 11.31
C THR A 67 -49.42 43.36 9.96
N VAL A 68 -49.96 43.86 8.84
CA VAL A 68 -49.54 43.42 7.50
C VAL A 68 -48.22 44.08 7.09
N ILE A 69 -47.13 43.31 7.14
CA ILE A 69 -45.81 43.78 6.73
C ILE A 69 -45.66 43.71 5.20
N THR A 70 -45.56 44.87 4.55
CA THR A 70 -45.05 44.99 3.18
C THR A 70 -43.52 45.14 3.22
N LYS A 71 -42.79 44.05 3.03
CA LYS A 71 -41.31 44.11 2.93
C LYS A 71 -40.91 44.95 1.72
N LYS A 72 -40.41 46.18 1.92
CA LYS A 72 -39.75 46.97 0.87
C LYS A 72 -38.46 46.24 0.46
N LYS A 73 -38.36 45.82 -0.80
CA LYS A 73 -37.18 45.11 -1.34
C LYS A 73 -36.07 46.15 -1.56
N GLY A 74 -35.11 46.20 -0.64
CA GLY A 74 -33.91 47.04 -0.71
C GLY A 74 -32.75 46.38 0.06
N ARG A 75 -31.51 46.68 -0.37
CA ARG A 75 -30.29 46.21 0.30
C ARG A 75 -30.28 46.73 1.75
N PRO A 76 -30.08 45.89 2.78
CA PRO A 76 -30.07 46.38 4.14
C PRO A 76 -28.87 47.33 4.32
N PRO A 77 -29.04 48.46 5.02
CA PRO A 77 -27.90 49.32 5.34
C PRO A 77 -26.94 48.57 6.27
N LYS A 78 -25.64 48.70 6.01
CA LYS A 78 -24.61 48.29 6.97
C LYS A 78 -24.80 49.20 8.19
N ASN A 79 -25.18 48.61 9.33
CA ASN A 79 -25.42 49.21 10.65
C ASN A 79 -26.88 49.40 11.06
N ALA A 80 -27.68 48.33 11.01
CA ALA A 80 -28.73 48.13 12.00
C ALA A 80 -28.28 47.02 12.95
N GLN A 81 -27.87 47.40 14.16
CA GLN A 81 -27.71 46.45 15.25
C GLN A 81 -29.04 45.69 15.41
N LYS A 82 -29.01 44.38 15.21
CA LYS A 82 -30.11 43.50 15.61
C LYS A 82 -30.20 43.52 17.13
N GLN A 83 -30.98 44.43 17.68
CA GLN A 83 -31.62 44.23 18.97
C GLN A 83 -32.70 43.16 18.78
N GLY A 84 -32.68 42.15 19.65
CA GLY A 84 -33.59 41.00 19.60
C GLY A 84 -32.95 39.69 19.12
N GLN A 85 -31.85 39.27 19.75
CA GLN A 85 -31.65 37.83 19.98
C GLN A 85 -31.85 37.63 21.47
N THR A 86 -32.86 36.84 21.84
CA THR A 86 -33.06 36.36 23.21
C THR A 86 -31.74 35.76 23.72
N THR A 87 -31.40 36.09 24.97
CA THR A 87 -30.17 35.69 25.67
C THR A 87 -29.86 34.18 25.56
N ASP A 88 -30.90 33.36 25.43
CA ASP A 88 -30.82 31.90 25.32
C ASP A 88 -30.27 31.42 23.94
N GLN A 89 -30.62 32.09 22.85
CA GLN A 89 -30.06 31.77 21.52
C GLN A 89 -28.59 32.19 21.39
N ARG A 90 -28.16 33.23 22.12
CA ARG A 90 -26.74 33.65 22.18
C ARG A 90 -25.91 32.67 23.02
N ALA A 91 -26.44 32.18 24.13
CA ALA A 91 -25.79 31.17 24.97
C ALA A 91 -25.58 29.85 24.20
N GLY A 92 -26.61 29.37 23.49
CA GLY A 92 -26.49 28.17 22.64
C GLY A 92 -25.53 28.33 21.46
N ARG A 93 -25.43 29.53 20.87
CA ARG A 93 -24.48 29.83 19.79
C ARG A 93 -23.05 29.92 20.31
N ALA A 94 -22.84 30.56 21.46
CA ALA A 94 -21.54 30.65 22.12
C ALA A 94 -21.02 29.26 22.53
N GLY A 95 -21.87 28.39 23.08
CA GLY A 95 -21.52 27.00 23.41
C GLY A 95 -21.15 26.14 22.20
N LYS A 96 -21.82 26.34 21.06
CA LYS A 96 -21.49 25.65 19.81
C LYS A 96 -20.17 26.15 19.20
N GLU A 97 -19.89 27.44 19.37
CA GLU A 97 -18.67 28.09 18.87
C GLU A 97 -17.43 27.68 19.71
N THR A 98 -17.57 27.60 21.03
CA THR A 98 -16.52 27.09 21.94
C THR A 98 -16.24 25.60 21.70
N TYR A 99 -17.29 24.78 21.53
CA TYR A 99 -17.14 23.37 21.15
C TYR A 99 -16.39 23.21 19.82
N SER A 100 -16.77 23.98 18.81
CA SER A 100 -16.14 23.92 17.48
C SER A 100 -14.67 24.34 17.53
N ARG A 101 -14.33 25.39 18.29
CA ARG A 101 -12.94 25.81 18.53
C ARG A 101 -12.16 24.70 19.22
N ALA A 102 -12.65 24.15 20.33
CA ALA A 102 -11.97 23.07 21.04
C ALA A 102 -11.69 21.85 20.14
N CYS A 103 -12.63 21.49 19.27
CA CYS A 103 -12.48 20.39 18.32
C CYS A 103 -11.39 20.68 17.26
N ILE A 104 -11.37 21.90 16.71
CA ILE A 104 -10.33 22.35 15.76
C ILE A 104 -8.94 22.32 16.43
N HIS A 105 -8.80 22.88 17.63
CA HIS A 105 -7.54 22.89 18.37
C HIS A 105 -7.06 21.47 18.69
N LYS A 106 -7.95 20.58 19.13
CA LYS A 106 -7.58 19.19 19.43
C LYS A 106 -7.08 18.45 18.18
N LYS A 107 -7.78 18.60 17.04
CA LYS A 107 -7.47 17.88 15.81
C LYS A 107 -6.22 18.41 15.11
N ILE A 108 -6.05 19.74 15.07
CA ILE A 108 -4.86 20.36 14.48
C ILE A 108 -3.65 20.29 15.41
N GLY A 109 -3.84 20.52 16.71
CA GLY A 109 -2.79 20.39 17.73
C GLY A 109 -2.26 18.96 17.84
N GLY A 110 -3.11 17.95 17.58
CA GLY A 110 -2.68 16.55 17.48
C GLY A 110 -1.78 16.22 16.29
N LEU A 111 -1.64 17.12 15.31
CA LEU A 111 -0.72 16.96 14.16
C LEU A 111 0.68 17.51 14.47
N ASN A 112 0.84 18.34 15.50
CA ASN A 112 2.15 18.81 15.93
C ASN A 112 2.86 17.68 16.69
N SER A 113 3.83 17.04 16.03
CA SER A 113 4.80 16.21 16.74
C SER A 113 5.79 17.10 17.49
N ARG A 114 6.40 16.61 18.58
CA ARG A 114 7.30 17.40 19.45
C ARG A 114 8.53 18.01 18.75
N THR A 115 8.79 17.72 17.45
CA THR A 115 10.03 18.11 16.76
C THR A 115 9.86 18.66 15.33
N GLU A 116 8.70 18.59 14.68
CA GLU A 116 8.51 19.13 13.30
C GLU A 116 7.09 19.71 13.08
N GLU A 117 6.99 20.84 12.36
CA GLU A 117 5.71 21.36 11.87
C GLU A 117 5.04 20.36 10.91
N PRO A 118 3.72 20.15 11.01
CA PRO A 118 3.00 19.22 10.14
C PRO A 118 3.03 19.68 8.68
N ARG A 119 3.03 18.72 7.76
CA ARG A 119 3.07 19.03 6.32
C ARG A 119 1.80 19.77 5.93
N LYS A 120 1.92 20.76 5.03
CA LYS A 120 0.74 21.52 4.55
C LYS A 120 -0.34 20.64 3.91
N GLU A 121 0.02 19.47 3.38
CA GLU A 121 -0.91 18.46 2.87
C GLU A 121 -1.74 17.79 3.98
N GLU A 122 -1.14 17.51 5.14
CA GLU A 122 -1.82 16.91 6.30
C GLU A 122 -2.79 17.91 6.93
N LEU A 123 -2.36 19.17 7.04
CA LEU A 123 -3.22 20.27 7.48
C LEU A 123 -4.44 20.46 6.56
N ALA A 124 -4.23 20.42 5.24
CA ALA A 124 -5.33 20.54 4.28
C ALA A 124 -6.35 19.38 4.39
N ARG A 125 -5.89 18.16 4.68
CA ARG A 125 -6.79 17.01 4.93
C ARG A 125 -7.57 17.20 6.22
N ALA A 126 -6.90 17.53 7.33
CA ALA A 126 -7.55 17.75 8.62
C ALA A 126 -8.59 18.88 8.58
N ILE A 127 -8.31 19.98 7.87
CA ILE A 127 -9.27 21.08 7.64
C ILE A 127 -10.48 20.59 6.84
N THR A 128 -10.27 19.72 5.85
CA THR A 128 -11.35 19.16 5.03
C THR A 128 -12.24 18.21 5.84
N GLU A 129 -11.65 17.40 6.72
CA GLU A 129 -12.41 16.56 7.66
C GLU A 129 -13.20 17.42 8.67
N LEU A 130 -12.57 18.42 9.28
CA LEU A 130 -13.24 19.36 10.20
C LEU A 130 -14.40 20.11 9.52
N ARG A 131 -14.24 20.45 8.24
CA ARG A 131 -15.32 21.05 7.43
C ARG A 131 -16.50 20.09 7.30
N GLN A 132 -16.26 18.80 7.09
CA GLN A 132 -17.31 17.78 6.96
C GLN A 132 -17.97 17.48 8.31
N GLU A 133 -17.18 17.29 9.36
CA GLU A 133 -17.63 16.94 10.73
C GLU A 133 -18.43 18.08 11.37
N LEU A 134 -17.90 19.31 11.33
CA LEU A 134 -18.50 20.46 12.02
C LEU A 134 -19.47 21.24 11.11
N ARG A 135 -19.52 20.94 9.81
CA ARG A 135 -20.29 21.67 8.77
C ARG A 135 -20.01 23.18 8.77
N LEU A 136 -18.76 23.55 9.03
CA LEU A 136 -18.30 24.94 9.09
C LEU A 136 -17.67 25.38 7.77
N SER A 137 -17.58 26.70 7.55
CA SER A 137 -16.88 27.23 6.39
C SER A 137 -15.36 27.05 6.54
N VAL A 138 -14.67 26.73 5.44
CA VAL A 138 -13.20 26.63 5.41
C VAL A 138 -12.55 27.93 5.89
N LYS A 139 -13.17 29.08 5.58
CA LYS A 139 -12.72 30.39 6.08
C LYS A 139 -12.63 30.39 7.60
N TYR A 140 -13.74 30.04 8.25
CA TYR A 140 -13.86 30.08 9.69
C TYR A 140 -12.84 29.14 10.37
N ILE A 141 -12.65 27.93 9.83
CA ILE A 141 -11.68 26.97 10.36
C ILE A 141 -10.25 27.54 10.26
N ILE A 142 -9.88 28.11 9.11
CA ILE A 142 -8.54 28.70 8.91
C ILE A 142 -8.34 29.94 9.80
N ASP A 143 -9.36 30.79 9.94
CA ASP A 143 -9.29 31.97 10.81
C ASP A 143 -9.09 31.56 12.28
N VAL A 144 -9.73 30.47 12.74
CA VAL A 144 -9.53 29.91 14.08
C VAL A 144 -8.12 29.34 14.25
N ILE A 145 -7.61 28.59 13.26
CA ILE A 145 -6.25 28.04 13.30
C ILE A 145 -5.21 29.15 13.36
N ASN A 146 -5.34 30.16 12.49
CA ASN A 146 -4.36 31.25 12.38
C ASN A 146 -4.45 32.26 13.52
N ALA A 147 -5.52 32.25 14.31
CA ALA A 147 -5.67 33.09 15.50
C ALA A 147 -4.91 32.53 16.72
N ASP A 148 -4.55 31.25 16.73
CA ASP A 148 -3.76 30.62 17.80
C ASP A 148 -2.28 30.51 17.38
N PRO A 149 -1.36 31.20 18.07
CA PRO A 149 0.09 31.09 17.83
C PRO A 149 0.65 29.68 18.07
N GLY A 150 -0.04 28.84 18.85
CA GLY A 150 0.35 27.47 19.14
C GLY A 150 -0.01 26.47 18.03
N LEU A 151 -0.74 26.90 17.00
CA LEU A 151 -1.14 26.08 15.86
C LEU A 151 -0.37 26.46 14.58
N PRO A 152 -0.12 25.50 13.68
CA PRO A 152 0.59 25.74 12.43
C PRO A 152 -0.23 26.61 11.47
N HIS A 153 0.39 27.70 11.02
CA HIS A 153 -0.25 28.67 10.13
C HIS A 153 -0.51 28.10 8.73
N ILE A 154 -1.68 28.40 8.15
CA ILE A 154 -2.04 28.01 6.77
C ILE A 154 -2.86 29.09 6.06
N SER A 155 -2.45 29.45 4.83
CA SER A 155 -3.23 30.37 4.00
C SER A 155 -4.34 29.64 3.25
N ARG A 156 -5.42 30.36 2.91
CA ARG A 156 -6.51 29.82 2.06
C ARG A 156 -5.99 29.38 0.70
N SER A 157 -5.06 30.13 0.10
CA SER A 157 -4.45 29.75 -1.18
C SER A 157 -3.70 28.43 -1.08
N ASN A 158 -2.97 28.17 0.03
CA ASN A 158 -2.27 26.92 0.25
C ASN A 158 -3.26 25.75 0.47
N TYR A 159 -4.33 25.96 1.26
CA TYR A 159 -5.41 24.96 1.40
C TYR A 159 -5.99 24.54 0.03
N TYR A 160 -6.35 25.51 -0.81
CA TYR A 160 -6.92 25.22 -2.13
C TYR A 160 -5.89 24.60 -3.07
N TYR A 161 -4.64 25.07 -3.03
CA TYR A 161 -3.54 24.49 -3.78
C TYR A 161 -3.35 23.01 -3.45
N GLN A 162 -3.34 22.63 -2.18
CA GLN A 162 -3.17 21.21 -1.79
C GLN A 162 -4.41 20.36 -2.12
N THR A 163 -5.62 20.91 -1.98
CA THR A 163 -6.86 20.17 -2.28
C THR A 163 -7.13 20.01 -3.78
N HIS A 164 -6.65 20.93 -4.61
CA HIS A 164 -6.81 20.90 -6.06
C HIS A 164 -5.51 20.52 -6.78
N LYS A 165 -4.49 20.08 -6.03
CA LYS A 165 -3.22 19.66 -6.61
C LYS A 165 -3.49 18.46 -7.51
N PRO A 166 -3.21 18.56 -8.84
CA PRO A 166 -3.36 17.41 -9.70
C PRO A 166 -2.41 16.33 -9.22
N ASP A 167 -2.90 15.09 -9.18
CA ASP A 167 -2.08 13.95 -8.85
C ASP A 167 -0.95 13.85 -9.88
N LYS A 168 0.28 14.08 -9.42
CA LYS A 168 1.50 14.05 -10.23
C LYS A 168 1.67 12.72 -10.97
N ASP A 169 1.02 11.66 -10.50
CA ASP A 169 1.06 10.32 -11.09
C ASP A 169 -0.18 9.92 -11.88
N SER A 170 -1.15 10.83 -12.07
CA SER A 170 -2.34 10.55 -12.90
C SER A 170 -1.98 10.06 -14.31
N GLY A 171 -0.92 10.61 -14.92
CA GLY A 171 -0.41 10.16 -16.22
C GLY A 171 0.37 8.84 -16.20
N ASN A 172 0.66 8.26 -15.03
CA ASN A 172 1.45 7.03 -14.89
C ASN A 172 0.59 5.76 -14.79
N GLN A 173 -0.71 5.81 -15.09
CA GLN A 173 -1.64 4.70 -14.88
C GLN A 173 -1.19 3.40 -15.57
N LYS A 174 -0.84 3.46 -16.87
CA LYS A 174 -0.32 2.29 -17.60
C LYS A 174 0.91 1.67 -16.95
N LEU A 175 1.84 2.51 -16.48
CA LEU A 175 3.04 2.04 -15.80
C LEU A 175 2.72 1.43 -14.43
N MET A 176 1.77 2.02 -13.69
CA MET A 176 1.29 1.47 -12.42
C MET A 176 0.63 0.10 -12.61
N ASP A 177 -0.15 -0.07 -13.68
CA ASP A 177 -0.80 -1.34 -13.98
C ASP A 177 0.24 -2.41 -14.37
N ARG A 178 1.22 -2.08 -15.22
CA ARG A 178 2.32 -3.02 -15.52
C ARG A 178 3.15 -3.37 -14.28
N ILE A 179 3.41 -2.40 -13.39
CA ILE A 179 4.08 -2.67 -12.11
C ILE A 179 3.28 -3.67 -11.26
N LYS A 180 1.94 -3.55 -11.21
CA LYS A 180 1.08 -4.50 -10.49
C LYS A 180 1.11 -5.88 -11.13
N GLU A 181 1.06 -5.98 -12.45
CA GLU A 181 1.14 -7.25 -13.17
C GLU A 181 2.44 -7.98 -12.83
N ILE A 182 3.59 -7.33 -13.02
CA ILE A 182 4.91 -7.90 -12.65
C ILE A 182 4.93 -8.30 -11.17
N TYR A 183 4.40 -7.46 -10.30
CA TYR A 183 4.34 -7.77 -8.87
C TYR A 183 3.53 -9.05 -8.57
N LEU A 184 2.41 -9.26 -9.25
CA LEU A 184 1.56 -10.45 -9.10
C LEU A 184 2.18 -11.69 -9.77
N GLU A 185 2.74 -11.54 -10.98
CA GLU A 185 3.48 -12.59 -11.71
C GLU A 185 4.57 -13.21 -10.82
N HIS A 186 5.29 -12.37 -10.06
CA HIS A 186 6.34 -12.81 -9.14
C HIS A 186 5.82 -13.16 -7.73
N SER A 187 4.53 -13.43 -7.57
CA SER A 187 3.89 -13.78 -6.29
C SER A 187 4.24 -12.78 -5.18
N GLN A 188 4.27 -11.48 -5.50
CA GLN A 188 4.53 -10.38 -4.56
C GLN A 188 5.96 -10.37 -3.98
N ARG A 189 6.88 -11.19 -4.52
CA ARG A 189 8.26 -11.34 -4.03
C ARG A 189 9.18 -10.19 -4.46
N TYR A 190 8.83 -9.48 -5.53
CA TYR A 190 9.67 -8.42 -6.08
C TYR A 190 9.45 -7.08 -5.37
N GLY A 191 10.53 -6.52 -4.85
CA GLY A 191 10.60 -5.11 -4.48
C GLY A 191 10.94 -4.23 -5.69
N TYR A 192 10.95 -2.91 -5.48
CA TYR A 192 11.11 -1.91 -6.55
C TYR A 192 12.37 -2.11 -7.41
N ARG A 193 13.48 -2.62 -6.85
CA ARG A 193 14.71 -2.86 -7.62
C ARG A 193 14.53 -3.94 -8.68
N ARG A 194 13.81 -5.02 -8.35
CA ARG A 194 13.57 -6.13 -9.29
C ARG A 194 12.45 -5.80 -10.27
N ILE A 195 11.39 -5.12 -9.83
CA ILE A 195 10.40 -4.57 -10.76
C ILE A 195 11.06 -3.60 -11.74
N TYR A 196 11.94 -2.71 -11.26
CA TYR A 196 12.74 -1.86 -12.14
C TYR A 196 13.61 -2.68 -13.11
N GLY A 197 14.30 -3.71 -12.62
CA GLY A 197 15.11 -4.60 -13.47
C GLY A 197 14.27 -5.28 -14.55
N GLN A 198 13.09 -5.77 -14.21
CA GLN A 198 12.14 -6.39 -15.15
C GLN A 198 11.63 -5.38 -16.18
N LEU A 199 11.22 -4.18 -15.75
CA LEU A 199 10.82 -3.10 -16.65
C LEU A 199 11.96 -2.69 -17.60
N ARG A 200 13.22 -2.70 -17.15
CA ARG A 200 14.36 -2.46 -18.04
C ARG A 200 14.52 -3.56 -19.10
N ARG A 201 14.27 -4.83 -18.75
CA ARG A 201 14.26 -5.95 -19.71
C ARG A 201 13.15 -5.80 -20.75
N GLU A 202 12.01 -5.26 -20.33
CA GLU A 202 10.87 -4.95 -21.21
C GLU A 202 11.06 -3.66 -22.04
N GLY A 203 12.23 -3.00 -21.96
CA GLY A 203 12.56 -1.82 -22.77
C GLY A 203 12.15 -0.47 -22.18
N TYR A 204 11.64 -0.41 -20.95
CA TYR A 204 11.23 0.86 -20.33
C TYR A 204 12.44 1.74 -19.96
N GLU A 205 12.39 3.02 -20.33
CA GLU A 205 13.36 4.04 -19.93
C GLU A 205 12.86 4.86 -18.75
N ILE A 206 12.91 4.26 -17.56
CA ILE A 206 12.40 4.87 -16.33
C ILE A 206 13.47 4.88 -15.25
N ASN A 207 13.42 5.86 -14.35
CA ASN A 207 14.30 5.89 -13.18
C ASN A 207 13.75 4.97 -12.06
N HIS A 208 14.62 4.20 -11.40
CA HIS A 208 14.24 3.34 -10.27
C HIS A 208 13.51 4.10 -9.13
N LYS A 209 13.81 5.39 -8.91
CA LYS A 209 13.10 6.24 -7.94
C LYS A 209 11.63 6.46 -8.32
N LYS A 210 11.33 6.53 -9.62
CA LYS A 210 9.95 6.63 -10.13
C LYS A 210 9.18 5.34 -9.80
N VAL A 211 9.78 4.18 -10.07
CA VAL A 211 9.20 2.87 -9.71
C VAL A 211 8.94 2.77 -8.22
N GLN A 212 9.93 3.11 -7.38
CA GLN A 212 9.79 3.09 -5.92
C GLN A 212 8.62 3.95 -5.44
N ARG A 213 8.52 5.18 -5.94
CA ARG A 213 7.46 6.13 -5.57
C ARG A 213 6.07 5.65 -5.99
N LEU A 214 5.94 5.08 -7.19
CA LEU A 214 4.67 4.50 -7.66
C LEU A 214 4.26 3.28 -6.85
N MET A 215 5.20 2.38 -6.54
CA MET A 215 4.94 1.23 -5.66
C MET A 215 4.49 1.67 -4.28
N GLN A 216 5.15 2.66 -3.66
CA GLN A 216 4.75 3.22 -2.37
C GLN A 216 3.33 3.80 -2.43
N LYS A 217 3.01 4.54 -3.49
CA LYS A 217 1.67 5.09 -3.70
C LYS A 217 0.58 4.00 -3.78
N MET A 218 0.90 2.87 -4.41
CA MET A 218 0.00 1.72 -4.54
C MET A 218 0.01 0.79 -3.31
N GLY A 219 0.85 1.05 -2.31
CA GLY A 219 1.02 0.16 -1.15
C GLY A 219 1.66 -1.19 -1.49
N LEU A 220 2.42 -1.27 -2.59
CA LEU A 220 3.10 -2.50 -3.00
C LEU A 220 4.48 -2.58 -2.33
N PHE A 221 4.69 -3.59 -1.50
CA PHE A 221 5.93 -3.80 -0.77
C PHE A 221 6.41 -5.24 -0.95
N GLY A 222 7.66 -5.42 -1.35
CA GLY A 222 8.25 -6.76 -1.43
C GLY A 222 8.30 -7.43 -0.05
N ILE A 223 8.25 -8.77 -0.05
CA ILE A 223 8.26 -9.56 1.18
C ILE A 223 9.49 -9.23 2.04
N SER A 224 9.24 -8.73 3.26
CA SER A 224 10.25 -8.45 4.27
C SER A 224 9.85 -9.12 5.58
N ILE A 225 10.44 -10.28 5.87
CA ILE A 225 10.22 -11.00 7.12
C ILE A 225 11.43 -10.74 8.03
N ARG A 226 11.17 -10.28 9.26
CA ARG A 226 12.20 -10.11 10.29
C ARG A 226 12.69 -11.49 10.76
N LYS A 227 14.01 -11.60 10.98
CA LYS A 227 14.74 -12.84 11.33
C LYS A 227 14.07 -13.62 12.47
N ARG A 228 14.05 -14.96 12.35
CA ARG A 228 13.94 -15.90 13.47
C ARG A 228 15.23 -16.72 13.61
N ARG A 229 15.39 -17.34 14.79
CA ARG A 229 16.63 -17.92 15.36
C ARG A 229 17.30 -18.99 14.49
N LYS A 230 18.62 -19.14 14.69
CA LYS A 230 19.52 -20.09 14.01
C LYS A 230 19.35 -21.52 14.54
N TYR A 231 19.43 -22.50 13.63
CA TYR A 231 19.63 -23.93 13.89
C TYR A 231 21.14 -24.25 13.84
N SER A 232 21.60 -25.29 14.53
CA SER A 232 23.00 -25.75 14.54
C SER A 232 23.04 -27.28 14.46
N SER A 233 23.73 -27.82 13.45
CA SER A 233 23.85 -29.25 13.12
C SER A 233 25.17 -29.90 13.59
N TYR A 234 26.01 -29.17 14.33
CA TYR A 234 27.35 -29.64 14.70
C TYR A 234 27.33 -30.76 15.76
N TYR A 235 27.86 -31.94 15.40
CA TYR A 235 27.92 -33.15 16.26
C TYR A 235 29.35 -33.57 16.65
N GLY A 236 30.36 -32.71 16.48
CA GLY A 236 31.77 -33.03 16.77
C GLY A 236 32.56 -33.54 15.55
N VAL A 237 33.84 -33.87 15.74
CA VAL A 237 34.74 -34.38 14.69
C VAL A 237 34.50 -35.88 14.53
N GLN A 238 33.91 -36.30 13.40
CA GLN A 238 33.70 -37.72 13.09
C GLN A 238 34.60 -38.22 11.94
N GLY A 239 35.20 -37.32 11.15
CA GLY A 239 36.07 -37.67 10.02
C GLY A 239 37.19 -36.66 9.76
N LYS A 240 37.81 -36.73 8.57
CA LYS A 240 38.94 -35.87 8.21
C LYS A 240 38.48 -34.50 7.74
N ILE A 241 38.89 -33.46 8.46
CA ILE A 241 38.62 -32.05 8.14
C ILE A 241 39.54 -31.58 7.00
N LYS A 242 38.98 -30.87 6.01
CA LYS A 242 39.73 -30.23 4.92
C LYS A 242 39.96 -28.73 5.19
N PRO A 243 41.00 -28.11 4.61
CA PRO A 243 41.23 -26.66 4.74
C PRO A 243 40.16 -25.83 4.03
N ASP A 244 40.00 -24.58 4.45
CA ASP A 244 39.16 -23.58 3.76
C ASP A 244 39.93 -22.98 2.57
N LEU A 245 39.56 -23.41 1.36
CA LEU A 245 40.12 -22.93 0.10
C LEU A 245 39.42 -21.66 -0.41
N ILE A 246 38.17 -21.42 -0.01
CA ILE A 246 37.37 -20.29 -0.49
C ILE A 246 37.78 -18.99 0.21
N LYS A 247 38.09 -19.03 1.52
CA LYS A 247 38.51 -17.85 2.30
C LYS A 247 37.58 -16.64 2.12
N ARG A 248 36.27 -16.91 2.03
CA ARG A 248 35.17 -15.95 1.76
C ARG A 248 35.16 -15.28 0.38
N ASN A 249 36.01 -15.72 -0.56
CA ASN A 249 35.91 -15.34 -1.97
C ASN A 249 34.90 -16.25 -2.69
N PHE A 250 33.61 -16.00 -2.45
CA PHE A 250 32.52 -16.83 -2.97
C PHE A 250 32.37 -16.78 -4.49
N TYR A 251 32.83 -15.69 -5.11
CA TYR A 251 32.62 -15.45 -6.53
C TYR A 251 33.63 -16.22 -7.37
N ALA A 252 33.11 -16.96 -8.35
CA ALA A 252 33.90 -17.57 -9.40
C ALA A 252 33.65 -16.81 -10.71
N ILE A 253 34.71 -16.62 -11.52
CA ILE A 253 34.60 -15.90 -12.80
C ILE A 253 33.82 -16.72 -13.82
N ILE A 254 34.03 -18.04 -13.80
CA ILE A 254 33.45 -19.01 -14.75
C ILE A 254 32.58 -20.01 -13.96
N PRO A 255 31.45 -20.47 -14.53
CA PRO A 255 30.75 -21.68 -14.13
C PRO A 255 31.62 -22.84 -13.66
N ASP A 256 31.13 -23.60 -12.67
CA ASP A 256 31.69 -24.90 -12.29
C ASP A 256 33.14 -24.84 -11.80
N ARG A 257 33.52 -23.67 -11.25
CA ARG A 257 34.80 -23.46 -10.56
C ARG A 257 34.67 -23.47 -9.05
N HIS A 258 33.59 -22.93 -8.51
CA HIS A 258 33.26 -23.04 -7.10
C HIS A 258 31.82 -23.52 -6.95
N TRP A 259 31.61 -24.62 -6.25
CA TRP A 259 30.29 -25.10 -5.83
C TRP A 259 30.18 -25.04 -4.32
N PHE A 260 28.98 -24.78 -3.82
CA PHE A 260 28.69 -24.70 -2.39
C PHE A 260 27.50 -25.58 -2.05
N THR A 261 27.54 -26.26 -0.91
CA THR A 261 26.43 -27.08 -0.41
C THR A 261 26.29 -26.89 1.11
N ASP A 262 25.06 -27.05 1.58
CA ASP A 262 24.68 -27.10 2.99
C ASP A 262 23.28 -27.73 3.08
N VAL A 263 22.84 -28.13 4.28
CA VAL A 263 21.52 -28.70 4.50
C VAL A 263 20.66 -27.75 5.32
N THR A 264 19.45 -27.47 4.84
CA THR A 264 18.47 -26.68 5.60
C THR A 264 17.25 -27.50 5.98
N GLU A 265 16.76 -27.32 7.21
CA GLU A 265 15.50 -27.89 7.68
C GLU A 265 14.30 -26.95 7.45
N PHE A 266 13.16 -27.53 7.10
CA PHE A 266 11.83 -26.93 7.10
C PHE A 266 10.97 -27.66 8.12
N HIS A 267 10.25 -26.91 8.95
CA HIS A 267 9.42 -27.46 10.02
C HIS A 267 7.95 -27.16 9.75
N LEU A 268 7.18 -28.19 9.39
CA LEU A 268 5.76 -28.07 9.11
C LEU A 268 4.99 -28.94 10.11
N LYS A 269 4.24 -28.29 11.01
CA LYS A 269 3.60 -28.95 12.16
C LYS A 269 4.67 -29.75 12.92
N ASP A 270 4.44 -31.01 13.26
CA ASP A 270 5.42 -31.85 13.97
C ASP A 270 6.36 -32.63 13.04
N GLN A 271 6.39 -32.29 11.75
CA GLN A 271 7.19 -32.97 10.75
C GLN A 271 8.31 -32.08 10.22
N LYS A 272 9.37 -32.73 9.74
CA LYS A 272 10.56 -32.06 9.19
C LYS A 272 10.83 -32.51 7.77
N LEU A 273 11.33 -31.57 6.98
CA LEU A 273 11.80 -31.79 5.62
C LEU A 273 13.16 -31.12 5.46
N TYR A 274 14.10 -31.81 4.85
CA TYR A 274 15.48 -31.38 4.67
C TYR A 274 15.74 -31.16 3.19
N LEU A 275 16.35 -30.03 2.86
CA LEU A 275 16.81 -29.72 1.50
C LEU A 275 18.33 -29.65 1.51
N SER A 276 18.98 -30.44 0.64
CA SER A 276 20.41 -30.32 0.33
C SER A 276 20.56 -29.84 -1.11
N PRO A 277 20.91 -28.56 -1.36
CA PRO A 277 21.20 -28.05 -2.70
C PRO A 277 22.69 -27.78 -2.93
N ILE A 278 23.07 -27.81 -4.21
CA ILE A 278 24.36 -27.33 -4.71
C ILE A 278 24.13 -26.00 -5.43
N ILE A 279 24.86 -24.96 -5.05
CA ILE A 279 24.83 -23.66 -5.72
C ILE A 279 26.18 -23.34 -6.39
N ASP A 280 26.13 -22.82 -7.61
CA ASP A 280 27.32 -22.38 -8.35
C ASP A 280 27.77 -20.97 -7.92
N GLY A 281 29.06 -20.77 -7.65
CA GLY A 281 29.62 -19.51 -7.16
C GLY A 281 29.60 -18.37 -8.20
N CYS A 282 29.64 -18.70 -9.49
CA CYS A 282 29.61 -17.73 -10.57
C CYS A 282 28.19 -17.21 -10.81
N THR A 283 27.26 -18.12 -11.07
CA THR A 283 25.89 -17.85 -11.54
C THR A 283 24.87 -17.80 -10.42
N GLN A 284 25.20 -18.42 -9.28
CA GLN A 284 24.27 -18.73 -8.20
C GLN A 284 23.01 -19.45 -8.68
N GLU A 285 23.16 -20.31 -9.68
CA GLU A 285 22.19 -21.34 -10.03
C GLU A 285 22.22 -22.47 -9.00
N ILE A 286 21.07 -23.04 -8.69
CA ILE A 286 20.99 -24.34 -8.01
C ILE A 286 21.19 -25.45 -9.04
N ILE A 287 22.36 -26.08 -9.02
CA ILE A 287 22.81 -27.09 -9.99
C ILE A 287 22.06 -28.41 -9.81
N SER A 288 21.98 -28.83 -8.56
CA SER A 288 21.33 -30.06 -8.15
C SER A 288 20.82 -29.89 -6.73
N TYR A 289 19.82 -30.68 -6.35
CA TYR A 289 19.32 -30.72 -5.00
C TYR A 289 18.56 -32.02 -4.75
N ASN A 290 18.53 -32.44 -3.48
CA ASN A 290 17.68 -33.53 -3.03
C ASN A 290 16.86 -33.09 -1.79
N ILE A 291 15.63 -33.57 -1.71
CA ILE A 291 14.70 -33.32 -0.61
C ILE A 291 14.41 -34.65 0.08
N SER A 292 14.51 -34.67 1.41
CA SER A 292 14.30 -35.88 2.21
C SER A 292 13.64 -35.55 3.55
N LYS A 293 12.96 -36.53 4.15
CA LYS A 293 12.43 -36.41 5.52
C LYS A 293 13.52 -36.55 6.60
N HIS A 294 14.69 -37.05 6.23
CA HIS A 294 15.83 -37.25 7.12
C HIS A 294 17.12 -36.71 6.48
N PRO A 295 18.00 -36.05 7.24
CA PRO A 295 19.28 -35.56 6.75
C PRO A 295 20.32 -36.69 6.80
N ASP A 296 20.15 -37.69 5.94
CA ASP A 296 21.05 -38.85 5.86
C ASP A 296 22.09 -38.70 4.75
N LEU A 297 23.07 -39.62 4.72
CA LEU A 297 24.10 -39.62 3.69
C LEU A 297 23.52 -39.86 2.29
N LYS A 298 22.43 -40.64 2.20
CA LYS A 298 21.77 -40.96 0.92
C LYS A 298 21.27 -39.69 0.23
N GLN A 299 20.67 -38.76 0.97
CA GLN A 299 20.25 -37.46 0.45
C GLN A 299 21.41 -36.72 -0.25
N VAL A 300 22.56 -36.64 0.41
CA VAL A 300 23.73 -35.91 -0.14
C VAL A 300 24.34 -36.64 -1.32
N MET A 301 24.43 -37.97 -1.26
CA MET A 301 24.99 -38.77 -2.35
C MET A 301 24.10 -38.72 -3.60
N THR A 302 22.77 -38.84 -3.47
CA THR A 302 21.84 -38.68 -4.60
C THR A 302 21.94 -37.29 -5.22
N MET A 303 22.02 -36.24 -4.41
CA MET A 303 22.25 -34.87 -4.90
C MET A 303 23.56 -34.77 -5.71
N LEU A 304 24.65 -35.41 -5.26
CA LEU A 304 25.92 -35.43 -5.98
C LEU A 304 25.82 -36.18 -7.31
N ASP A 305 25.21 -37.36 -7.32
CA ASP A 305 25.07 -38.18 -8.51
C ASP A 305 24.31 -37.41 -9.61
N ASP A 306 23.19 -36.77 -9.26
CA ASP A 306 22.41 -35.91 -10.16
C ASP A 306 23.22 -34.71 -10.69
N ALA A 307 24.15 -34.18 -9.88
CA ALA A 307 25.00 -33.06 -10.29
C ALA A 307 26.09 -33.51 -11.27
N PHE A 308 26.69 -34.66 -11.01
CA PHE A 308 27.75 -35.23 -11.83
C PHE A 308 27.25 -35.72 -13.18
N GLU A 309 26.00 -36.20 -13.25
CA GLU A 309 25.37 -36.55 -14.52
C GLU A 309 25.18 -35.32 -15.41
N LYS A 310 24.76 -34.19 -14.83
CA LYS A 310 24.52 -32.93 -15.56
C LYS A 310 25.81 -32.20 -15.95
N HIS A 311 26.86 -32.32 -15.15
CA HIS A 311 28.12 -31.59 -15.35
C HIS A 311 29.31 -32.58 -15.40
N PRO A 312 29.72 -33.04 -16.60
CA PRO A 312 30.75 -34.06 -16.73
C PRO A 312 32.19 -33.52 -16.55
N ALA A 313 32.41 -32.21 -16.72
CA ALA A 313 33.74 -31.60 -16.71
C ALA A 313 33.99 -30.77 -15.45
N LEU A 314 34.39 -31.43 -14.36
CA LEU A 314 34.53 -30.81 -13.02
C LEU A 314 35.97 -30.74 -12.50
N ASN A 315 36.97 -31.04 -13.35
CA ASN A 315 38.37 -31.00 -12.94
C ASN A 315 38.77 -29.58 -12.49
N GLY A 316 39.30 -29.49 -11.27
CA GLY A 316 39.67 -28.21 -10.65
C GLY A 316 38.49 -27.39 -10.12
N LEU A 317 37.32 -28.02 -9.93
CA LEU A 317 36.22 -27.48 -9.15
C LEU A 317 36.61 -27.50 -7.67
N ILE A 318 36.41 -26.40 -6.96
CA ILE A 318 36.40 -26.39 -5.49
C ILE A 318 34.97 -26.57 -5.02
N PHE A 319 34.74 -27.60 -4.20
CA PHE A 319 33.44 -27.85 -3.58
C PHE A 319 33.48 -27.53 -2.10
N HIS A 320 32.83 -26.45 -1.70
CA HIS A 320 32.79 -25.95 -0.34
C HIS A 320 31.54 -26.41 0.42
N SER A 321 31.73 -26.88 1.65
CA SER A 321 30.66 -27.24 2.58
C SER A 321 30.98 -26.79 4.00
N ASP A 322 29.99 -26.89 4.89
CA ASP A 322 30.24 -26.82 6.32
C ASP A 322 30.99 -28.07 6.83
N ARG A 323 31.19 -28.16 8.15
CA ARG A 323 31.78 -29.34 8.82
C ARG A 323 30.75 -30.39 9.22
N GLY A 324 29.60 -30.48 8.57
CA GLY A 324 28.62 -31.54 8.79
C GLY A 324 29.22 -32.94 8.65
N TRP A 325 28.72 -33.90 9.42
CA TRP A 325 29.23 -35.27 9.44
C TRP A 325 29.15 -35.92 8.05
N GLN A 326 28.10 -35.61 7.29
CA GLN A 326 27.87 -36.10 5.93
C GLN A 326 29.00 -35.69 4.96
N TYR A 327 29.58 -34.50 5.13
CA TYR A 327 30.67 -34.00 4.29
C TYR A 327 32.04 -34.50 4.74
N GLN A 328 32.17 -34.94 5.99
CA GLN A 328 33.37 -35.61 6.50
C GLN A 328 33.40 -37.11 6.14
N HIS A 329 32.28 -37.66 5.68
CA HIS A 329 32.13 -39.09 5.42
C HIS A 329 33.01 -39.56 4.25
N TYR A 330 33.62 -40.74 4.39
CA TYR A 330 34.56 -41.29 3.40
C TYR A 330 33.97 -41.40 1.99
N ALA A 331 32.73 -41.91 1.86
CA ALA A 331 32.07 -42.06 0.56
C ALA A 331 31.90 -40.72 -0.19
N TYR A 332 31.59 -39.64 0.54
CA TYR A 332 31.48 -38.29 -0.02
C TYR A 332 32.86 -37.81 -0.49
N GLN A 333 33.89 -37.91 0.37
CA GLN A 333 35.25 -37.49 0.02
C GLN A 333 35.82 -38.28 -1.17
N ALA A 334 35.55 -39.58 -1.24
CA ALA A 334 35.95 -40.43 -2.34
C ALA A 334 35.23 -40.05 -3.65
N ALA A 335 33.93 -39.76 -3.59
CA ALA A 335 33.16 -39.34 -4.76
C ALA A 335 33.68 -38.03 -5.37
N LEU A 336 34.11 -37.07 -4.54
CA LEU A 336 34.76 -35.83 -4.98
C LEU A 336 36.15 -36.09 -5.57
N ALA A 337 36.99 -36.84 -4.86
CA ALA A 337 38.37 -37.10 -5.27
C ALA A 337 38.44 -37.86 -6.61
N ASN A 338 37.55 -38.84 -6.82
CA ASN A 338 37.48 -39.62 -8.06
C ASN A 338 37.14 -38.78 -9.30
N ARG A 339 36.66 -37.53 -9.11
CA ARG A 339 36.32 -36.59 -10.19
C ARG A 339 37.24 -35.38 -10.24
N GLY A 340 38.36 -35.40 -9.52
CA GLY A 340 39.30 -34.28 -9.49
C GLY A 340 38.74 -33.00 -8.86
N ILE A 341 37.79 -33.16 -7.93
CA ILE A 341 37.15 -32.04 -7.21
C ILE A 341 37.86 -31.83 -5.87
N ASP A 342 38.28 -30.59 -5.62
CA ASP A 342 38.93 -30.19 -4.38
C ASP A 342 37.89 -29.84 -3.32
N GLN A 343 37.80 -30.68 -2.28
CA GLN A 343 36.93 -30.39 -1.15
C GLN A 343 37.49 -29.24 -0.30
N SER A 344 36.64 -28.25 -0.02
CA SER A 344 36.89 -27.17 0.93
C SER A 344 35.87 -27.26 2.07
N MET A 345 36.27 -26.97 3.30
CA MET A 345 35.35 -26.93 4.45
C MET A 345 35.50 -25.64 5.25
N SER A 346 34.37 -25.10 5.71
CA SER A 346 34.35 -23.89 6.55
C SER A 346 35.08 -24.08 7.88
N ARG A 347 35.45 -22.98 8.55
CA ARG A 347 36.05 -23.05 9.90
C ARG A 347 34.98 -23.34 10.94
N LEU A 348 35.37 -24.06 11.99
CA LEU A 348 34.44 -24.41 13.07
C LEU A 348 33.83 -23.14 13.69
N GLY A 349 32.50 -23.09 13.75
CA GLY A 349 31.76 -21.98 14.37
C GLY A 349 31.74 -20.67 13.56
N ASN A 350 32.13 -20.69 12.28
CA ASN A 350 32.25 -19.47 11.47
C ASN A 350 31.21 -19.40 10.34
N SER A 351 30.00 -18.94 10.67
CA SER A 351 28.91 -18.81 9.69
C SER A 351 29.22 -17.89 8.51
N LEU A 352 30.22 -17.01 8.63
CA LEU A 352 30.60 -16.11 7.53
C LEU A 352 31.29 -16.85 6.39
N ASP A 353 31.85 -18.04 6.65
CA ASP A 353 32.54 -18.84 5.64
C ASP A 353 31.51 -19.59 4.75
N ASP A 354 30.26 -19.74 5.18
CA ASP A 354 29.15 -20.38 4.44
C ASP A 354 28.10 -19.38 3.90
N GLY A 355 28.48 -18.10 3.81
CA GLY A 355 27.55 -16.98 3.57
C GLY A 355 26.74 -17.07 2.27
N LEU A 356 27.22 -17.79 1.25
CA LEU A 356 26.48 -17.98 -0.01
C LEU A 356 25.24 -18.86 0.19
N MET A 357 25.40 -19.99 0.89
CA MET A 357 24.31 -20.91 1.22
C MET A 357 23.34 -20.29 2.22
N GLU A 358 23.86 -19.64 3.28
CA GLU A 358 23.00 -18.90 4.23
C GLU A 358 22.16 -17.84 3.51
N GLY A 359 22.76 -17.14 2.54
CA GLY A 359 22.07 -16.16 1.69
C GLY A 359 20.94 -16.78 0.86
N PHE A 360 21.21 -17.91 0.22
CA PHE A 360 20.21 -18.65 -0.54
C PHE A 360 19.05 -19.13 0.35
N PHE A 361 19.34 -19.81 1.47
CA PHE A 361 18.31 -20.31 2.39
C PHE A 361 17.47 -19.18 2.98
N GLY A 362 18.10 -18.06 3.32
CA GLY A 362 17.40 -16.88 3.80
C GLY A 362 16.46 -16.27 2.76
N ILE A 363 16.80 -16.33 1.47
CA ILE A 363 15.94 -15.91 0.36
C ILE A 363 14.78 -16.90 0.18
N LEU A 364 15.11 -18.19 0.03
CA LEU A 364 14.18 -19.29 -0.15
C LEU A 364 13.09 -19.25 0.92
N LYS A 365 13.47 -19.39 2.19
CA LYS A 365 12.53 -19.44 3.30
C LYS A 365 11.69 -18.18 3.43
N ARG A 366 12.27 -16.99 3.22
CA ARG A 366 11.51 -15.73 3.28
C ARG A 366 10.48 -15.61 2.17
N GLU A 367 10.82 -16.02 0.94
CA GLU A 367 9.97 -15.79 -0.22
C GLU A 367 8.88 -16.87 -0.38
N MET A 368 9.05 -18.07 0.17
CA MET A 368 8.07 -19.16 0.03
C MET A 368 7.50 -19.71 1.34
N PHE A 369 8.27 -19.72 2.44
CA PHE A 369 7.92 -20.56 3.60
C PHE A 369 7.43 -19.74 4.80
N TYR A 370 8.24 -18.79 5.27
CA TYR A 370 7.94 -18.02 6.46
C TYR A 370 6.65 -17.20 6.29
N GLY A 371 5.75 -17.30 7.26
CA GLY A 371 4.42 -16.66 7.22
C GLY A 371 3.43 -17.32 6.27
N GLN A 372 3.83 -18.40 5.59
CA GLN A 372 3.04 -19.15 4.63
C GLN A 372 2.93 -20.64 5.00
N GLU A 373 3.41 -21.03 6.18
CA GLU A 373 3.46 -22.42 6.64
C GLU A 373 2.05 -23.04 6.65
N HIS A 374 1.03 -22.25 6.98
CA HIS A 374 -0.39 -22.65 6.99
C HIS A 374 -0.96 -22.99 5.60
N LYS A 375 -0.27 -22.63 4.51
CA LYS A 375 -0.72 -22.94 3.14
C LYS A 375 -0.44 -24.38 2.75
N TYR A 376 0.45 -25.06 3.47
CA TYR A 376 0.85 -26.43 3.18
C TYR A 376 0.10 -27.39 4.11
N LYS A 377 -0.64 -28.34 3.54
CA LYS A 377 -1.39 -29.33 4.30
C LYS A 377 -0.47 -30.41 4.87
N ASP A 378 0.50 -30.84 4.07
CA ASP A 378 1.43 -31.93 4.35
C ASP A 378 2.83 -31.67 3.78
N LEU A 379 3.77 -32.60 4.03
CA LEU A 379 5.13 -32.50 3.52
C LEU A 379 5.23 -32.60 1.99
N ASN A 380 4.30 -33.30 1.32
CA ASN A 380 4.35 -33.46 -0.13
C ASN A 380 4.03 -32.14 -0.82
N GLU A 381 3.03 -31.39 -0.34
CA GLU A 381 2.74 -30.04 -0.84
C GLU A 381 3.92 -29.07 -0.60
N LEU A 382 4.60 -29.18 0.54
CA LEU A 382 5.80 -28.40 0.83
C LEU A 382 6.96 -28.76 -0.11
N GLU A 383 7.21 -30.05 -0.33
CA GLU A 383 8.23 -30.55 -1.26
C GLU A 383 7.99 -30.05 -2.69
N GLN A 384 6.75 -30.17 -3.20
CA GLN A 384 6.37 -29.63 -4.50
C GLN A 384 6.57 -28.12 -4.59
N ALA A 385 6.28 -27.39 -3.52
CA ALA A 385 6.52 -25.95 -3.47
C ALA A 385 8.02 -25.62 -3.53
N ILE A 386 8.89 -26.43 -2.92
CA ILE A 386 10.35 -26.24 -2.96
C ILE A 386 10.85 -26.48 -4.38
N HIS A 387 10.41 -27.57 -5.05
CA HIS A 387 10.73 -27.82 -6.46
C HIS A 387 10.33 -26.63 -7.34
N LYS A 388 9.08 -26.18 -7.22
CA LYS A 388 8.56 -25.03 -7.98
C LYS A 388 9.31 -23.74 -7.69
N TYR A 389 9.74 -23.54 -6.44
CA TYR A 389 10.53 -22.36 -6.09
C TYR A 389 11.94 -22.42 -6.68
N ILE A 390 12.61 -23.57 -6.66
CA ILE A 390 13.96 -23.72 -7.23
C ILE A 390 13.92 -23.49 -8.74
N ASP A 391 12.91 -24.02 -9.42
CA ASP A 391 12.65 -23.73 -10.83
C ASP A 391 12.46 -22.22 -11.07
N TYR A 392 11.56 -21.58 -10.31
CA TYR A 392 11.38 -20.13 -10.35
C TYR A 392 12.68 -19.36 -10.07
N TYR A 393 13.50 -19.81 -9.11
CA TYR A 393 14.73 -19.16 -8.71
C TYR A 393 15.78 -19.20 -9.83
N ASN A 394 15.89 -20.33 -10.54
CA ASN A 394 16.85 -20.54 -11.62
C ASN A 394 16.38 -19.92 -12.95
N ASN A 395 15.10 -20.03 -13.28
CA ASN A 395 14.56 -19.72 -14.61
C ASN A 395 13.84 -18.37 -14.72
N VAL A 396 13.32 -17.81 -13.62
CA VAL A 396 12.44 -16.63 -13.67
C VAL A 396 12.96 -15.47 -12.80
N ARG A 397 13.62 -15.79 -11.69
CA ARG A 397 14.02 -14.80 -10.69
C ARG A 397 15.28 -14.06 -11.09
N ILE A 398 15.13 -12.79 -11.44
CA ILE A 398 16.28 -11.95 -11.83
C ILE A 398 17.18 -11.59 -10.64
N LYS A 399 18.46 -11.43 -10.93
CA LYS A 399 19.46 -10.95 -9.98
C LYS A 399 20.07 -9.63 -10.44
N THR A 400 19.88 -8.60 -9.63
CA THR A 400 20.40 -7.25 -9.93
C THR A 400 21.92 -7.22 -10.06
N GLY A 401 22.64 -8.06 -9.29
CA GLY A 401 24.10 -8.21 -9.40
C GLY A 401 24.58 -8.97 -10.64
N ARG A 402 23.69 -9.54 -11.45
CA ARG A 402 24.00 -10.32 -12.67
C ARG A 402 23.29 -9.73 -13.88
N LYS A 403 23.45 -8.42 -14.10
CA LYS A 403 22.85 -7.70 -15.24
C LYS A 403 21.32 -7.89 -15.37
N ASN A 404 20.61 -8.12 -14.26
CA ASN A 404 19.18 -8.46 -14.23
C ASN A 404 18.81 -9.75 -14.98
N MET A 405 19.78 -10.64 -15.23
CA MET A 405 19.55 -11.98 -15.76
C MET A 405 19.12 -12.93 -14.65
N THR A 406 18.43 -14.00 -15.02
CA THR A 406 18.23 -15.17 -14.16
C THR A 406 19.54 -15.95 -14.01
N PRO A 407 19.68 -16.83 -13.00
CA PRO A 407 20.88 -17.67 -12.87
C PRO A 407 21.24 -18.44 -14.14
N ILE A 408 20.25 -19.05 -14.81
CA ILE A 408 20.48 -19.82 -16.05
C ILE A 408 20.83 -18.89 -17.23
N GLU A 409 20.13 -17.76 -17.38
CA GLU A 409 20.47 -16.78 -18.41
C GLU A 409 21.92 -16.28 -18.25
N TYR A 410 22.33 -16.02 -17.00
CA TYR A 410 23.70 -15.58 -16.71
C TYR A 410 24.72 -16.70 -16.96
N ARG A 411 24.39 -17.96 -16.67
CA ARG A 411 25.23 -19.11 -17.07
C ARG A 411 25.48 -19.09 -18.56
N ASN A 412 24.41 -19.05 -19.36
CA ASN A 412 24.51 -19.08 -20.82
C ASN A 412 25.27 -17.87 -21.35
N HIS A 413 25.07 -16.69 -20.76
CA HIS A 413 25.82 -15.49 -21.10
C HIS A 413 27.33 -15.64 -20.86
N VAL A 414 27.74 -16.18 -19.71
CA VAL A 414 29.16 -16.40 -19.41
C VAL A 414 29.76 -17.46 -20.32
N LEU A 415 29.08 -18.60 -20.51
CA LEU A 415 29.57 -19.67 -21.39
C LEU A 415 29.74 -19.19 -22.83
N THR A 416 28.76 -18.45 -23.37
CA THR A 416 28.83 -17.88 -24.73
C THR A 416 30.00 -16.89 -24.85
N THR A 417 30.27 -16.10 -23.81
CA THR A 417 31.39 -15.13 -23.80
C THR A 417 32.76 -15.80 -23.74
N LEU A 418 32.85 -17.04 -23.24
CA LEU A 418 34.11 -17.80 -23.20
C LEU A 418 34.41 -18.53 -24.50
N THR A 419 33.37 -18.82 -25.29
CA THR A 419 33.47 -19.49 -26.60
C THR A 419 33.60 -18.52 -27.77
N ALA A 420 33.34 -17.22 -27.55
CA ALA A 420 33.48 -16.14 -28.51
C ALA A 420 34.84 -15.47 -28.35
#